data_AF-A0A7J7IYZ2-F1
#
_entry.id   AF-A0A7J7IYZ2-F1
#
_cell.length_a   1.000
_cell.length_b   1.000
_cell.length_c   1.000
_cell.angle_alpha   90.00
_cell.angle_beta   90.00
_cell.angle_gamma   90.00
#
_symmetry.space_group_name_H-M   'P 1'
#
loop_
_entity.id
_entity.type
_entity.pdbx_description
1 polymer ?
#
loop_
_entity_poly.entity_id
_entity_poly.type
_entity_poly.pdbx_seq_one_letter_code
_entity_poly.pdbx_strand_id
1 'polypeptide(L)'
;MFLLVLLINLEELYLSGNSYDKIELNMPAYESLRLLQLTENKFEDWSCILKIDKVFPKLCTLILAHNKISTCGKLLQKLFERSVEDNETAFRHLQVLNMNNTFISEWDELGKLSVIKSVADIRLHSIPLVQVLYCSSKPSGRFLCLKGLNGNENSDGNSCYRKSFLNTAN
;
A
#
# COMPACT_ATOMS: atom_id res chain seq x y z
N MET A 1 15.52 -2.85 -17.55
CA MET A 1 16.13 -2.52 -16.23
C MET A 1 17.39 -3.37 -16.00
N PHE A 2 18.37 -3.34 -16.92
CA PHE A 2 19.62 -4.13 -16.79
C PHE A 2 20.53 -3.67 -15.65
N LEU A 3 20.35 -2.42 -15.19
CA LEU A 3 21.19 -1.82 -14.16
C LEU A 3 21.08 -2.51 -12.79
N LEU A 4 19.91 -3.06 -12.43
CA LEU A 4 19.73 -3.71 -11.13
C LEU A 4 20.61 -4.94 -10.97
N VAL A 5 20.85 -5.69 -12.05
CA VAL A 5 21.72 -6.88 -12.02
C VAL A 5 23.17 -6.50 -11.67
N LEU A 6 23.59 -5.28 -11.97
CA LEU A 6 24.93 -4.78 -11.66
C LEU A 6 25.04 -4.20 -10.25
N LEU A 7 23.92 -3.68 -9.72
CA LEU A 7 23.89 -3.00 -8.44
C LEU A 7 23.49 -3.94 -7.32
N ILE A 8 24.14 -5.09 -7.11
CA ILE A 8 23.66 -6.19 -6.24
C ILE A 8 23.26 -5.81 -4.79
N ASN A 9 23.76 -4.69 -4.26
CA ASN A 9 23.49 -4.22 -2.89
C ASN A 9 22.56 -3.00 -2.83
N LEU A 10 21.81 -2.69 -3.90
CA LEU A 10 20.89 -1.55 -3.89
C LEU A 10 19.73 -1.80 -2.92
N GLU A 11 19.64 -1.01 -1.87
CA GLU A 11 18.57 -1.12 -0.87
C GLU A 11 17.40 -0.17 -1.14
N GLU A 12 17.66 0.96 -1.80
CA GLU A 12 16.66 1.99 -2.06
C GLU A 12 16.61 2.37 -3.53
N LEU A 13 15.41 2.40 -4.09
CA LEU A 13 15.20 2.74 -5.48
C LEU A 13 14.10 3.80 -5.63
N TYR A 14 14.48 4.92 -6.22
CA TYR A 14 13.60 6.07 -6.46
C TYR A 14 13.31 6.19 -7.95
N LEU A 15 12.05 6.05 -8.33
CA LEU A 15 11.54 6.05 -9.70
C LEU A 15 10.38 7.04 -9.87
N SER A 16 10.47 8.20 -9.21
CA SER A 16 9.40 9.20 -9.22
C SER A 16 9.30 9.93 -10.56
N GLY A 17 8.10 10.31 -10.98
CA GLY A 17 7.89 11.17 -12.16
C GLY A 17 8.13 10.50 -13.52
N ASN A 18 8.20 9.17 -13.57
CA ASN A 18 8.56 8.43 -14.79
C ASN A 18 7.36 8.01 -15.66
N SER A 19 6.14 8.47 -15.31
CA SER A 19 4.93 8.15 -16.08
C SER A 19 4.63 6.65 -16.24
N TYR A 20 5.14 5.79 -15.37
CA TYR A 20 4.89 4.35 -15.43
C TYR A 20 3.42 4.04 -15.13
N ASP A 21 2.75 3.30 -16.01
CA ASP A 21 1.42 2.74 -15.79
C ASP A 21 1.47 1.21 -15.56
N LYS A 22 2.58 0.59 -15.98
CA LYS A 22 2.81 -0.85 -15.91
C LYS A 22 4.22 -1.15 -15.41
N ILE A 23 4.36 -2.36 -14.88
CA ILE A 23 5.61 -2.91 -14.38
C ILE A 23 5.95 -4.14 -15.21
N GLU A 24 6.96 -3.99 -16.07
CA GLU A 24 7.53 -5.07 -16.90
C GLU A 24 8.83 -5.58 -16.24
N LEU A 25 8.67 -6.34 -15.17
CA LEU A 25 9.78 -6.95 -14.46
C LEU A 25 9.84 -8.44 -14.80
N ASN A 26 10.52 -8.76 -15.89
CA ASN A 26 10.95 -10.13 -16.20
C ASN A 26 12.38 -10.32 -15.69
N MET A 27 12.56 -10.30 -14.37
CA MET A 27 13.86 -10.43 -13.72
C MET A 27 13.79 -11.41 -12.55
N PRO A 28 14.91 -12.07 -12.19
CA PRO A 28 14.98 -12.89 -10.99
C PRO A 28 14.71 -12.04 -9.73
N ALA A 29 14.38 -12.71 -8.63
CA ALA A 29 14.18 -12.07 -7.34
C ALA A 29 15.42 -11.28 -6.92
N TYR A 30 15.20 -10.05 -6.51
CA TYR A 30 16.20 -9.07 -6.13
C TYR A 30 16.02 -8.76 -4.64
N GLU A 31 16.82 -9.45 -3.83
CA GLU A 31 16.59 -9.57 -2.38
C GLU A 31 17.16 -8.43 -1.54
N SER A 32 17.97 -7.52 -2.10
CA SER A 32 18.58 -6.42 -1.36
C SER A 32 17.66 -5.21 -1.22
N LEU A 33 16.70 -5.01 -2.13
CA LEU A 33 15.82 -3.84 -2.09
C LEU A 33 14.89 -3.86 -0.86
N ARG A 34 14.83 -2.73 -0.15
CA ARG A 34 14.03 -2.48 1.05
C ARG A 34 13.04 -1.34 0.82
N LEU A 35 13.38 -0.34 0.02
CA LEU A 35 12.53 0.81 -0.28
C LEU A 35 12.36 0.98 -1.79
N LEU A 36 11.10 1.10 -2.22
CA LEU A 36 10.74 1.42 -3.59
C LEU A 36 9.80 2.62 -3.60
N GLN A 37 10.23 3.69 -4.25
CA GLN A 37 9.45 4.90 -4.43
C GLN A 37 9.01 5.08 -5.89
N LEU A 38 7.71 5.09 -6.10
CA LEU A 38 7.01 5.22 -7.38
C LEU A 38 6.08 6.44 -7.38
N THR A 39 6.43 7.49 -6.64
CA THR A 39 5.65 8.74 -6.56
C THR A 39 5.44 9.36 -7.94
N GLU A 40 4.28 9.97 -8.20
CA GLU A 40 3.99 10.67 -9.46
C GLU A 40 4.16 9.77 -10.71
N ASN A 41 3.54 8.59 -10.67
CA ASN A 41 3.40 7.71 -11.82
C ASN A 41 1.90 7.59 -12.20
N LYS A 42 1.55 6.62 -13.04
CA LYS A 42 0.21 6.45 -13.62
C LYS A 42 -0.42 5.11 -13.23
N PHE A 43 -0.06 4.54 -12.08
CA PHE A 43 -0.68 3.29 -11.61
C PHE A 43 -2.14 3.52 -11.22
N GLU A 44 -3.06 2.71 -11.75
CA GLU A 44 -4.51 2.83 -11.53
C GLU A 44 -5.07 1.74 -10.61
N ASP A 45 -4.40 0.59 -10.54
CA ASP A 45 -4.80 -0.54 -9.72
C ASP A 45 -3.60 -1.38 -9.25
N TRP A 46 -3.89 -2.41 -8.44
CA TRP A 46 -2.89 -3.29 -7.86
C TRP A 46 -2.37 -4.40 -8.79
N SER A 47 -2.89 -4.56 -10.01
CA SER A 47 -2.52 -5.65 -10.94
C SER A 47 -1.02 -5.66 -11.23
N CYS A 48 -0.45 -4.49 -11.53
CA CYS A 48 0.99 -4.37 -11.80
C CYS A 48 1.81 -4.24 -10.50
N ILE A 49 1.26 -3.59 -9.48
CA ILE A 49 1.90 -3.41 -8.18
C ILE A 49 2.20 -4.78 -7.54
N LEU A 50 1.29 -5.75 -7.68
CA LEU A 50 1.45 -7.11 -7.19
C LEU A 50 2.61 -7.89 -7.84
N LYS A 51 3.20 -7.39 -8.93
CA LYS A 51 4.42 -7.97 -9.53
C LYS A 51 5.69 -7.54 -8.78
N ILE A 52 5.66 -6.38 -8.11
CA ILE A 52 6.77 -5.85 -7.30
C ILE A 52 7.17 -6.87 -6.25
N ASP A 53 6.22 -7.46 -5.54
CA ASP A 53 6.47 -8.45 -4.48
C ASP A 53 7.26 -9.68 -4.98
N LYS A 54 7.00 -10.13 -6.22
CA LYS A 54 7.76 -11.25 -6.80
C LYS A 54 9.22 -10.89 -7.08
N VAL A 55 9.47 -9.63 -7.44
CA VAL A 55 10.79 -9.16 -7.88
C VAL A 55 11.58 -8.62 -6.70
N PHE A 56 10.93 -8.05 -5.71
CA PHE A 56 11.52 -7.47 -4.51
C PHE A 56 10.88 -8.10 -3.27
N PRO A 57 11.15 -9.40 -3.00
CA PRO A 57 10.44 -10.15 -1.95
C PRO A 57 10.71 -9.63 -0.54
N LYS A 58 11.81 -8.89 -0.33
CA LYS A 58 12.20 -8.32 0.97
C LYS A 58 11.87 -6.82 1.09
N LEU A 59 10.97 -6.31 0.24
CA LEU A 59 10.58 -4.91 0.27
C LEU A 59 9.87 -4.57 1.60
N CYS A 60 10.34 -3.53 2.27
CA CYS A 60 9.81 -3.04 3.54
C CYS A 60 8.98 -1.77 3.39
N THR A 61 9.33 -0.90 2.43
CA THR A 61 8.64 0.37 2.20
C THR A 61 8.25 0.51 0.74
N LEU A 62 6.97 0.76 0.49
CA LEU A 62 6.43 1.03 -0.83
C LEU A 62 5.71 2.38 -0.83
N ILE A 63 6.18 3.30 -1.68
CA ILE A 63 5.62 4.62 -1.83
C ILE A 63 4.97 4.74 -3.21
N LEU A 64 3.65 4.88 -3.22
CA LEU A 64 2.79 5.00 -4.41
C LEU A 64 2.06 6.35 -4.45
N ALA A 65 2.56 7.35 -3.72
CA ALA A 65 1.91 8.64 -3.62
C ALA A 65 1.71 9.30 -5.01
N HIS A 66 0.66 10.11 -5.15
CA HIS A 66 0.37 10.82 -6.41
C HIS A 66 0.22 9.90 -7.64
N ASN A 67 -0.32 8.70 -7.45
CA ASN A 67 -0.74 7.82 -8.54
C ASN A 67 -2.26 7.86 -8.72
N LYS A 68 -2.76 7.21 -9.77
CA LYS A 68 -4.18 7.17 -10.13
C LYS A 68 -4.95 6.01 -9.49
N ILE A 69 -4.45 5.47 -8.38
CA ILE A 69 -4.99 4.26 -7.75
C ILE A 69 -6.38 4.56 -7.18
N SER A 70 -7.42 3.96 -7.76
CA SER A 70 -8.80 4.11 -7.29
C SER A 70 -9.37 2.83 -6.70
N THR A 71 -8.82 1.67 -7.05
CA THR A 71 -9.29 0.36 -6.60
C THR A 71 -8.16 -0.55 -6.13
N CYS A 72 -8.48 -1.35 -5.10
CA CYS A 72 -7.68 -2.42 -4.52
C CYS A 72 -8.23 -3.81 -4.87
N GLY A 73 -9.26 -3.89 -5.74
CA GLY A 73 -9.97 -5.13 -6.14
C GLY A 73 -9.07 -6.32 -6.49
N LYS A 74 -7.95 -6.04 -7.14
CA LYS A 74 -7.02 -7.05 -7.65
C LYS A 74 -6.21 -7.78 -6.58
N LEU A 75 -6.18 -7.25 -5.35
CA LEU A 75 -5.54 -7.91 -4.21
C LEU A 75 -6.25 -9.22 -3.84
N LEU A 76 -7.59 -9.20 -3.79
CA LEU A 76 -8.38 -10.39 -3.47
C LEU A 76 -8.42 -11.38 -4.63
N GLN A 77 -8.55 -10.90 -5.87
CA GLN A 77 -8.54 -11.77 -7.05
C GLN A 77 -7.27 -12.64 -7.10
N LYS A 78 -6.10 -12.06 -6.82
CA LYS A 78 -4.84 -12.79 -6.80
C LYS A 78 -4.76 -13.84 -5.67
N LEU A 79 -5.48 -13.66 -4.56
CA LEU A 79 -5.60 -14.70 -3.53
C LEU A 79 -6.46 -15.87 -4.01
N PHE A 80 -7.57 -15.61 -4.69
CA PHE A 80 -8.47 -16.64 -5.19
C PHE A 80 -7.88 -17.46 -6.36
N GLU A 81 -7.00 -16.84 -7.16
CA GLU A 81 -6.33 -17.50 -8.28
C GLU A 81 -5.10 -18.35 -7.88
N ARG A 82 -4.61 -18.23 -6.64
CA ARG A 82 -3.46 -19.02 -6.15
C ARG A 82 -3.92 -20.35 -5.56
N SER A 83 -3.24 -21.44 -5.93
CA SER A 83 -3.50 -22.77 -5.38
C SER A 83 -3.26 -22.80 -3.87
N VAL A 84 -4.03 -23.63 -3.16
CA VAL A 84 -4.06 -23.78 -1.69
C VAL A 84 -2.67 -24.10 -1.08
N GLU A 85 -1.71 -24.56 -1.89
CA GLU A 85 -0.35 -24.90 -1.47
C GLU A 85 0.59 -23.68 -1.39
N ASP A 86 0.34 -22.63 -2.18
CA ASP A 86 1.08 -21.35 -2.12
C ASP A 86 0.33 -20.37 -1.20
N ASN A 87 0.35 -20.67 0.10
CA ASN A 87 -0.19 -19.81 1.16
C ASN A 87 0.68 -18.54 1.38
N GLU A 88 1.32 -18.06 0.32
CA GLU A 88 2.18 -16.88 0.32
C GLU A 88 1.31 -15.62 0.33
N THR A 89 1.17 -15.03 1.51
CA THR A 89 0.67 -13.67 1.68
C THR A 89 1.48 -12.71 0.81
N ALA A 90 0.80 -11.84 0.07
CA ALA A 90 1.48 -10.82 -0.73
C ALA A 90 2.24 -9.87 0.21
N PHE A 91 3.44 -9.44 -0.20
CA PHE A 91 4.24 -8.42 0.47
C PHE A 91 4.60 -8.78 1.92
N ARG A 92 5.14 -9.98 2.16
CA ARG A 92 5.44 -10.52 3.51
C ARG A 92 6.26 -9.62 4.44
N HIS A 93 7.07 -8.73 3.88
CA HIS A 93 7.97 -7.86 4.64
C HIS A 93 7.59 -6.37 4.59
N LEU A 94 6.51 -6.02 3.89
CA LEU A 94 6.10 -4.63 3.70
C LEU A 94 5.53 -4.06 5.01
N GLN A 95 6.24 -3.11 5.61
CA GLN A 95 5.86 -2.47 6.87
C GLN A 95 5.20 -1.10 6.63
N VAL A 96 5.66 -0.38 5.60
CA VAL A 96 5.19 0.98 5.29
C VAL A 96 4.60 1.02 3.89
N LEU A 97 3.35 1.43 3.80
CA LEU A 97 2.63 1.64 2.54
C LEU A 97 2.14 3.08 2.48
N ASN A 98 2.70 3.86 1.55
CA ASN A 98 2.26 5.23 1.33
C ASN A 98 1.43 5.33 0.04
N MET A 99 0.16 5.68 0.19
CA MET A 99 -0.81 5.89 -0.89
C MET A 99 -1.48 7.26 -0.77
N ASN A 100 -0.76 8.25 -0.27
CA ASN A 100 -1.19 9.64 -0.26
C ASN A 100 -1.57 10.11 -1.67
N ASN A 101 -2.56 10.99 -1.78
CA ASN A 101 -2.97 11.61 -3.03
C ASN A 101 -3.32 10.60 -4.13
N THR A 102 -3.91 9.46 -3.73
CA THR A 102 -4.55 8.50 -4.64
C THR A 102 -6.06 8.78 -4.71
N PHE A 103 -6.79 8.01 -5.52
CA PHE A 103 -8.21 8.24 -5.84
C PHE A 103 -9.16 7.26 -5.15
N ILE A 104 -8.74 6.67 -4.03
CA ILE A 104 -9.61 5.78 -3.26
C ILE A 104 -10.75 6.58 -2.63
N SER A 105 -11.97 6.23 -3.00
CA SER A 105 -13.20 6.91 -2.58
C SER A 105 -14.11 6.05 -1.69
N GLU A 106 -13.81 4.75 -1.52
CA GLU A 106 -14.68 3.80 -0.83
C GLU A 106 -13.94 3.01 0.25
N TRP A 107 -14.63 2.78 1.39
CA TRP A 107 -14.09 1.99 2.49
C TRP A 107 -13.84 0.52 2.12
N ASP A 108 -14.70 -0.04 1.28
CA ASP A 108 -14.58 -1.43 0.81
C ASP A 108 -13.28 -1.64 0.04
N GLU A 109 -12.79 -0.63 -0.70
CA GLU A 109 -11.49 -0.68 -1.37
C GLU A 109 -10.33 -0.69 -0.37
N LEU A 110 -10.39 0.10 0.71
CA LEU A 110 -9.38 0.06 1.77
C LEU A 110 -9.39 -1.28 2.52
N GLY A 111 -10.57 -1.87 2.76
CA GLY A 111 -10.70 -3.17 3.42
C GLY A 111 -9.92 -4.28 2.73
N LYS A 112 -9.75 -4.19 1.40
CA LYS A 112 -8.98 -5.17 0.59
C LYS A 112 -7.47 -5.15 0.88
N LEU A 113 -6.94 -4.06 1.46
CA LEU A 113 -5.55 -3.98 1.90
C LEU A 113 -5.24 -4.93 3.08
N SER A 114 -6.26 -5.40 3.80
CA SER A 114 -6.11 -6.36 4.92
C SER A 114 -5.46 -7.69 4.53
N VAL A 115 -5.42 -8.00 3.23
CA VAL A 115 -4.66 -9.13 2.67
C VAL A 115 -3.16 -9.02 2.98
N ILE A 116 -2.64 -7.79 3.05
CA ILE A 116 -1.23 -7.52 3.31
C ILE A 116 -1.02 -7.42 4.83
N LYS A 117 -0.83 -8.57 5.47
CA LYS A 117 -0.77 -8.70 6.94
C LYS A 117 0.45 -8.06 7.60
N SER A 118 1.50 -7.79 6.83
CA SER A 118 2.79 -7.26 7.28
C SER A 118 2.80 -5.76 7.54
N VAL A 119 1.84 -5.02 6.95
CA VAL A 119 1.86 -3.56 6.96
C VAL A 119 1.49 -3.03 8.34
N ALA A 120 2.38 -2.20 8.89
CA ALA A 120 2.23 -1.56 10.19
C ALA A 120 1.87 -0.07 10.09
N ASP A 121 2.27 0.59 9.00
CA ASP A 121 2.01 2.01 8.72
C ASP A 121 1.39 2.16 7.31
N ILE A 122 0.14 2.64 7.24
CA ILE A 122 -0.53 3.00 6.00
C ILE A 122 -0.78 4.50 5.99
N ARG A 123 -0.26 5.21 4.98
CA ARG A 123 -0.43 6.66 4.80
C ARG A 123 -1.45 6.94 3.70
N LEU A 124 -2.54 7.62 4.04
CA LEU A 124 -3.69 7.90 3.16
C LEU A 124 -4.13 9.38 3.23
N HIS A 125 -3.19 10.31 3.10
CA HIS A 125 -3.51 11.73 3.07
C HIS A 125 -4.12 12.12 1.72
N SER A 126 -5.02 13.10 1.73
CA SER A 126 -5.55 13.72 0.51
C SER A 126 -6.14 12.74 -0.51
N ILE A 127 -6.75 11.65 -0.03
CA ILE A 127 -7.59 10.77 -0.84
C ILE A 127 -9.06 11.23 -0.77
N PRO A 128 -9.88 11.03 -1.82
CA PRO A 128 -11.29 11.43 -1.82
C PRO A 128 -12.07 10.93 -0.60
N LEU A 129 -11.87 9.67 -0.20
CA LEU A 129 -12.55 9.07 0.95
C LEU A 129 -12.35 9.88 2.25
N VAL A 130 -11.12 10.34 2.50
CA VAL A 130 -10.76 11.08 3.71
C VAL A 130 -11.30 12.52 3.65
N GLN A 131 -11.32 13.14 2.48
CA GLN A 131 -11.88 14.48 2.30
C GLN A 131 -13.39 14.54 2.60
N VAL A 132 -14.14 13.49 2.24
CA VAL A 132 -15.58 13.40 2.53
C VAL A 132 -15.85 13.34 4.04
N LEU A 133 -14.99 12.66 4.81
CA LEU A 133 -15.12 12.58 6.28
C LEU A 133 -14.91 13.93 6.96
N TYR A 134 -14.00 14.75 6.46
CA TYR A 134 -13.79 16.11 6.99
C TYR A 134 -14.92 17.07 6.64
N CYS A 135 -15.61 16.84 5.52
CA CYS A 135 -16.67 17.73 5.04
C CYS A 135 -18.06 17.42 5.63
N SER A 136 -18.27 16.20 6.15
CA SER A 136 -19.54 15.80 6.75
C SER A 136 -19.54 16.08 8.25
N SER A 137 -20.20 17.16 8.66
CA SER A 137 -20.32 17.63 10.05
C SER A 137 -21.13 16.72 11.00
N LYS A 138 -21.46 15.48 10.58
CA LYS A 138 -21.92 14.39 11.44
C LYS A 138 -21.55 13.04 10.82
N PRO A 139 -20.58 12.29 11.36
CA PRO A 139 -20.32 10.95 10.87
C PRO A 139 -21.27 9.98 11.60
N SER A 140 -22.45 9.79 11.03
CA SER A 140 -23.37 8.71 11.41
C SER A 140 -22.88 7.40 10.76
N GLY A 141 -21.81 6.83 11.31
CA GLY A 141 -21.26 5.57 10.80
C GLY A 141 -19.96 5.20 11.48
N ARG A 142 -20.05 4.30 12.47
CA ARG A 142 -18.97 3.52 13.12
C ARG A 142 -17.54 3.91 12.72
N PHE A 143 -16.96 4.80 13.52
CA PHE A 143 -15.56 5.19 13.39
C PHE A 143 -14.62 4.00 13.68
N LEU A 144 -13.97 3.48 12.63
CA LEU A 144 -12.79 2.62 12.76
C LEU A 144 -11.56 3.52 12.83
N CYS A 145 -10.93 3.58 14.00
CA CYS A 145 -9.73 4.38 14.20
C CYS A 145 -8.50 3.62 13.69
N LEU A 146 -7.99 4.03 12.52
CA LEU A 146 -6.76 3.53 11.93
C LEU A 146 -5.57 4.10 12.70
N LYS A 147 -4.93 3.30 13.56
CA LYS A 147 -3.60 3.66 14.06
C LYS A 147 -2.61 3.67 12.90
N GLY A 148 -1.93 4.79 12.71
CA GLY A 148 -0.87 4.96 11.69
C GLY A 148 -1.15 6.08 10.70
N LEU A 149 -2.35 6.67 10.68
CA LEU A 149 -2.60 7.85 9.88
C LEU A 149 -1.92 9.06 10.54
N ASN A 150 -0.70 9.33 10.05
CA ASN A 150 0.04 10.57 10.18
C ASN A 150 0.92 10.57 11.43
N GLY A 151 2.23 10.40 11.24
CA GLY A 151 3.27 10.48 12.28
C GLY A 151 3.44 11.85 12.92
N ASN A 152 2.35 12.57 13.18
CA ASN A 152 2.33 13.80 13.97
C ASN A 152 1.52 13.55 15.24
N GLU A 153 2.21 13.46 16.37
CA GLU A 153 1.62 13.79 17.67
C GLU A 153 1.24 15.27 17.63
N ASN A 154 0.03 15.59 17.16
CA ASN A 154 -0.53 16.91 17.37
C ASN A 154 -1.00 17.00 18.82
N SER A 155 -0.36 17.89 19.57
CA SER A 155 -0.51 18.20 20.99
C SER A 155 -1.86 18.80 21.40
N ASP A 156 -2.91 18.63 20.61
CA ASP A 156 -4.23 19.19 20.88
C ASP A 156 -5.26 18.08 21.08
N GLY A 157 -5.35 17.60 22.32
CA GLY A 157 -6.56 17.29 23.10
C GLY A 157 -7.74 16.47 22.55
N ASN A 158 -7.80 16.10 21.27
CA ASN A 158 -8.89 15.31 20.70
C ASN A 158 -8.42 13.89 20.41
N SER A 159 -8.50 13.07 21.47
CA SER A 159 -8.18 11.65 21.48
C SER A 159 -9.07 10.86 20.52
N CYS A 160 -8.54 10.49 19.34
CA CYS A 160 -9.13 9.43 18.52
C CYS A 160 -8.49 8.07 18.86
N TYR A 161 -9.18 7.44 19.82
CA TYR A 161 -9.30 6.03 20.23
C TYR A 161 -8.44 4.94 19.57
N ARG A 162 -7.57 4.34 20.40
CA ARG A 162 -6.90 3.04 20.24
C ARG A 162 -7.89 1.87 20.00
N LYS A 163 -7.77 1.10 18.90
CA LYS A 163 -7.95 -0.37 18.88
C LYS A 163 -7.38 -1.05 17.63
N SER A 164 -7.00 -2.32 17.79
CA SER A 164 -6.13 -3.16 16.97
C SER A 164 -6.79 -3.81 15.74
N PHE A 165 -6.05 -3.92 14.64
CA PHE A 165 -6.45 -4.59 13.38
C PHE A 165 -6.41 -6.13 13.41
N LEU A 166 -6.30 -6.77 14.58
CA LEU A 166 -5.85 -8.18 14.65
C LEU A 166 -6.73 -9.16 15.42
N ASN A 167 -8.02 -8.92 15.67
CA ASN A 167 -8.88 -9.97 16.23
C ASN A 167 -10.35 -9.81 15.85
N THR A 168 -10.72 -10.37 14.70
CA THR A 168 -12.04 -11.01 14.50
C THR A 168 -11.94 -11.95 13.31
N ALA A 169 -11.32 -13.11 13.54
CA ALA A 169 -11.67 -14.33 12.84
C ALA A 169 -12.11 -15.31 13.93
N ASN A 170 -13.42 -15.45 14.09
CA ASN A 170 -14.06 -16.63 14.64
C ASN A 170 -14.96 -17.18 13.54
#